data_AF-A0A258AJ83-F1
#
_entry.id   AF-A0A258AJ83-F1
#
_cell.length_a   1.000
_cell.length_b   1.000
_cell.length_c   1.000
_cell.angle_alpha   90.00
_cell.angle_beta   90.00
_cell.angle_gamma   90.00
#
_symmetry.space_group_name_H-M   'P 1'
#
loop_
_entity.id
_entity.type
_entity.pdbx_description
1 polymer ?
#
loop_
_entity_poly.entity_id
_entity_poly.type
_entity_poly.pdbx_seq_one_letter_code
_entity_poly.pdbx_strand_id
1 'polypeptide(L)'
;MQRTAKAYNTGKPQEEHILQCIGLGYGPLLRIGDDDVFGPEVNAASKLGEDSAHPWEILVTESVQAAAESAAEEEKIPALLFQPIPDIPPGANSAARLLYDL
;
A
#
# COMPACT_ATOMS: atom_id res chain seq x y z
N MET A 1 5.83 5.82 -8.12
CA MET A 1 6.95 5.70 -7.17
C MET A 1 7.75 4.43 -7.43
N GLN A 2 7.17 3.23 -7.32
CA GLN A 2 7.88 1.95 -7.48
C GLN A 2 8.73 1.85 -8.77
N ARG A 3 8.13 2.13 -9.93
CA ARG A 3 8.85 2.14 -11.23
C ARG A 3 10.02 3.13 -11.27
N THR A 4 9.90 4.28 -10.60
CA THR A 4 10.95 5.29 -10.51
C THR A 4 12.14 4.79 -9.68
N ALA A 5 11.87 4.18 -8.52
CA ALA A 5 12.92 3.57 -7.69
C ALA A 5 13.61 2.41 -8.43
N LYS A 6 12.85 1.57 -9.15
CA LYS A 6 13.42 0.51 -9.99
C LYS A 6 14.31 1.05 -11.11
N ALA A 7 13.90 2.12 -11.78
CA ALA A 7 14.72 2.78 -12.79
C ALA A 7 16.01 3.35 -12.17
N TYR A 8 15.91 3.98 -10.99
CA TYR A 8 17.07 4.50 -10.25
C TYR A 8 18.09 3.41 -9.89
N ASN A 9 17.63 2.21 -9.53
CA ASN A 9 18.50 1.08 -9.16
C ASN A 9 19.27 0.49 -10.35
N THR A 10 18.94 0.84 -11.59
CA THR A 10 19.58 0.28 -12.79
C THR A 10 21.06 0.62 -12.84
N GLY A 11 21.92 -0.40 -12.93
CA GLY A 11 23.38 -0.24 -12.96
C GLY A 11 24.02 0.06 -11.61
N LYS A 12 23.26 0.03 -10.52
CA LYS A 12 23.76 0.21 -9.15
C LYS A 12 24.05 -1.13 -8.47
N PRO A 13 25.04 -1.18 -7.57
CA PRO A 13 25.23 -2.35 -6.72
C PRO A 13 24.02 -2.52 -5.79
N GLN A 14 23.77 -3.76 -5.35
CA GLN A 14 22.52 -4.11 -4.64
C GLN A 14 22.36 -3.35 -3.32
N GLU A 15 23.46 -3.07 -2.63
CA GLU A 15 23.52 -2.30 -1.39
C GLU A 15 23.10 -0.83 -1.54
N GLU A 16 23.07 -0.30 -2.77
CA GLU A 16 22.56 1.04 -3.08
C GLU A 16 21.10 1.04 -3.57
N HIS A 17 20.47 -0.14 -3.66
CA HIS A 17 19.10 -0.22 -4.19
C HIS A 17 18.10 0.40 -3.21
N ILE A 18 17.25 1.27 -3.75
CA ILE A 18 16.07 1.76 -3.05
C ILE A 18 14.94 0.76 -3.30
N LEU A 19 14.54 0.05 -2.25
CA LEU A 19 13.49 -0.97 -2.29
C LEU A 19 12.27 -0.43 -1.53
N GLN A 20 11.18 -0.12 -2.21
CA GLN A 20 9.99 0.41 -1.52
C GLN A 20 9.05 -0.71 -1.09
N CYS A 21 8.67 -0.66 0.18
CA CYS A 21 7.61 -1.44 0.79
C CYS A 21 6.45 -0.47 1.08
N ILE A 22 5.25 -0.75 0.57
CA ILE A 22 4.12 0.19 0.63
C ILE A 22 2.93 -0.46 1.33
N GLY A 23 2.40 0.22 2.34
CA GLY A 23 1.13 -0.10 2.98
C GLY A 23 0.12 1.03 2.77
N LEU A 24 -1.12 0.70 2.43
CA LEU A 24 -2.21 1.65 2.22
C LEU A 24 -3.40 1.33 3.11
N GLY A 25 -3.95 2.37 3.74
CA GLY A 25 -5.22 2.37 4.47
C GLY A 25 -6.14 3.48 3.94
N TYR A 26 -7.45 3.34 4.14
CA TYR A 26 -8.45 4.30 3.66
C TYR A 26 -9.64 4.37 4.59
N GLY A 27 -9.88 5.55 5.14
CA GLY A 27 -11.02 5.80 6.00
C GLY A 27 -10.82 7.01 6.91
N PRO A 28 -11.67 7.15 7.94
CA PRO A 28 -11.58 8.23 8.90
C PRO A 28 -10.27 8.22 9.69
N LEU A 29 -9.69 9.39 9.87
CA LEU A 29 -8.50 9.62 10.69
C LEU A 29 -8.67 10.87 11.55
N LEU A 30 -7.97 10.92 12.66
CA LEU A 30 -7.85 12.12 13.50
C LEU A 30 -6.61 12.88 13.06
N ARG A 31 -6.80 14.04 12.44
CA ARG A 31 -5.70 14.96 12.13
C ARG A 31 -5.54 15.97 13.27
N ILE A 32 -4.34 16.11 13.81
CA ILE A 32 -4.00 17.09 14.85
C ILE A 32 -3.01 18.09 14.28
N GLY A 33 -3.43 19.35 14.20
CA GLY A 33 -2.62 20.39 13.55
C GLY A 33 -2.37 20.07 12.08
N ASP A 34 -1.20 20.47 11.60
CA ASP A 34 -0.86 20.32 10.18
C ASP A 34 -0.15 19.00 9.85
N ASP A 35 0.58 18.43 10.82
CA ASP A 35 1.57 17.37 10.56
C ASP A 35 1.13 15.98 11.05
N ASP A 36 0.30 15.89 12.08
CA ASP A 36 0.03 14.60 12.74
C ASP A 36 -1.32 14.01 12.34
N VAL A 37 -1.31 12.69 12.12
CA VAL A 37 -2.51 11.89 11.87
C VAL A 37 -2.51 10.65 12.77
N PHE A 38 -3.67 10.32 13.32
CA PHE A 38 -3.88 9.20 14.23
C PHE A 38 -5.13 8.41 13.84
N GLY A 39 -5.16 7.14 14.25
CA GLY A 39 -6.34 6.28 14.11
C GLY A 39 -6.02 4.90 13.55
N PRO A 40 -7.03 4.04 13.43
CA PRO A 40 -6.86 2.68 12.92
C PRO A 40 -6.25 2.63 11.51
N GLU A 41 -6.68 3.52 10.62
CA GLU A 41 -6.24 3.52 9.22
C GLU A 41 -4.74 3.83 9.06
N VAL A 42 -4.23 4.85 9.76
CA VAL A 42 -2.78 5.16 9.71
C VAL A 42 -1.95 4.05 10.36
N ASN A 43 -2.44 3.45 11.46
CA ASN A 43 -1.76 2.34 12.10
C ASN A 43 -1.69 1.11 11.19
N ALA A 44 -2.80 0.78 10.52
CA ALA A 44 -2.86 -0.34 9.60
C ALA A 44 -1.95 -0.12 8.38
N ALA A 45 -2.03 1.07 7.76
CA ALA A 45 -1.15 1.43 6.64
C ALA A 45 0.34 1.38 7.01
N SER A 46 0.70 1.92 8.19
CA SER A 46 2.08 1.91 8.69
C SER A 46 2.58 0.48 8.87
N LYS A 47 1.83 -0.37 9.57
CA LYS A 47 2.23 -1.77 9.80
C LYS A 47 2.37 -2.56 8.51
N LEU A 48 1.44 -2.41 7.58
CA LEU A 48 1.53 -3.08 6.29
C LEU A 48 2.80 -2.69 5.53
N GLY A 49 3.17 -1.41 5.53
CA GLY A 49 4.34 -0.92 4.81
C GLY A 49 5.67 -1.22 5.52
N GLU A 50 5.69 -1.14 6.84
CA GLU A 50 6.89 -1.27 7.68
C GLU A 50 7.20 -2.71 8.04
N ASP A 51 6.19 -3.45 8.52
CA ASP A 51 6.39 -4.77 9.13
C ASP A 51 6.12 -5.91 8.14
N SER A 52 5.12 -5.74 7.26
CA SER A 52 4.55 -6.86 6.47
C SER A 52 5.02 -6.91 5.01
N ALA A 53 5.17 -5.76 4.36
CA ALA A 53 5.46 -5.67 2.93
C ALA A 53 6.92 -6.05 2.61
N HIS A 54 7.10 -6.94 1.65
CA HIS A 54 8.41 -7.22 1.05
C HIS A 54 8.75 -6.15 0.00
N PRO A 55 10.03 -6.07 -0.43
CA PRO A 55 10.43 -5.20 -1.53
C PRO A 55 9.48 -5.27 -2.72
N TRP A 56 9.04 -4.10 -3.19
CA TRP A 56 8.15 -3.93 -4.34
C TRP A 56 6.68 -4.29 -4.11
N GLU A 57 6.30 -4.72 -2.91
CA GLU A 57 4.92 -5.00 -2.60
C GLU A 57 4.14 -3.72 -2.26
N ILE A 58 2.87 -3.72 -2.66
CA ILE A 58 1.86 -2.76 -2.25
C ILE A 58 0.79 -3.57 -1.56
N LEU A 59 0.74 -3.46 -0.23
CA LEU A 59 -0.25 -4.10 0.61
C LEU A 59 -1.34 -3.09 0.98
N VAL A 60 -2.59 -3.55 0.98
CA VAL A 60 -3.75 -2.69 1.15
C VAL A 60 -4.73 -3.32 2.15
N THR A 61 -5.44 -2.50 2.91
CA THR A 61 -6.60 -2.93 3.71
C THR A 61 -7.81 -3.21 2.81
N GLU A 62 -8.84 -3.86 3.37
CA GLU A 62 -10.11 -4.09 2.66
C GLU A 62 -10.79 -2.79 2.20
N SER A 63 -10.63 -1.71 2.98
CA SER A 63 -11.23 -0.41 2.70
C SER A 63 -10.61 0.24 1.46
N VAL A 64 -9.30 0.13 1.30
CA VAL A 64 -8.59 0.58 0.09
C VAL A 64 -9.00 -0.26 -1.12
N GLN A 65 -9.09 -1.58 -0.98
CA GLN A 65 -9.51 -2.44 -2.08
C GLN A 65 -10.90 -2.05 -2.60
N ALA A 66 -11.89 -1.92 -1.71
CA ALA A 66 -13.24 -1.53 -2.10
C ALA A 66 -13.30 -0.13 -2.72
N ALA A 67 -12.56 0.83 -2.17
CA ALA A 67 -12.49 2.19 -2.72
C ALA A 67 -11.83 2.22 -4.10
N ALA A 68 -10.76 1.44 -4.30
CA ALA A 68 -10.05 1.36 -5.56
C ALA A 68 -10.86 0.66 -6.65
N GLU A 69 -11.60 -0.40 -6.32
CA GLU A 69 -12.53 -1.06 -7.24
C GLU A 69 -13.66 -0.12 -7.68
N SER A 70 -14.24 0.63 -6.72
CA SER A 70 -15.29 1.61 -7.01
C SER A 70 -14.80 2.75 -7.91
N ALA A 71 -13.63 3.31 -7.59
CA ALA A 71 -13.00 4.34 -8.42
C ALA A 71 -12.62 3.80 -9.80
N ALA A 72 -12.23 2.53 -9.89
CA ALA A 72 -11.86 1.92 -11.15
C ALA A 72 -13.04 1.81 -12.12
N GLU A 73 -14.22 1.45 -11.60
CA GLU A 73 -15.47 1.41 -12.36
C GLU A 73 -15.89 2.81 -12.84
N GLU A 74 -15.86 3.81 -11.96
CA GLU A 74 -16.24 5.19 -12.27
C GLU A 74 -15.36 5.80 -13.38
N GLU A 75 -14.04 5.63 -13.26
CA GLU A 75 -13.04 6.15 -14.21
C GLU A 75 -12.82 5.25 -15.43
N LYS A 76 -13.53 4.11 -15.52
CA LYS A 76 -13.40 3.10 -16.60
C LYS A 76 -11.96 2.63 -16.81
N ILE A 77 -11.19 2.51 -15.73
CA ILE A 77 -9.85 1.93 -15.77
C ILE A 77 -9.94 0.40 -15.64
N PRO A 78 -8.94 -0.35 -16.16
CA PRO A 78 -8.91 -1.79 -16.02
C PRO A 78 -9.00 -2.24 -14.55
N ALA A 79 -9.69 -3.36 -14.33
CA ALA A 79 -9.85 -3.93 -13.00
C ALA A 79 -8.48 -4.19 -12.34
N LEU A 80 -8.37 -3.74 -11.10
CA LEU A 80 -7.22 -4.02 -10.25
C LEU A 80 -7.35 -5.44 -9.69
N LEU A 81 -6.24 -6.17 -9.65
CA LEU A 81 -6.21 -7.53 -9.13
C LEU A 81 -5.54 -7.55 -7.76
N PHE A 82 -6.16 -8.24 -6.81
CA PHE A 82 -5.70 -8.34 -5.44
C PHE A 82 -5.53 -9.80 -5.02
N GLN A 83 -4.48 -10.08 -4.26
CA GLN A 83 -4.22 -11.38 -3.66
C GLN A 83 -4.28 -11.27 -2.14
N PRO A 84 -5.20 -11.96 -1.45
CA PRO A 84 -5.27 -11.94 0.01
C PRO A 84 -3.95 -12.37 0.66
N ILE A 85 -3.60 -11.74 1.77
CA ILE A 85 -2.44 -12.10 2.59
C ILE A 85 -2.89 -12.61 3.97
N PRO A 86 -2.13 -13.50 4.62
CA PRO A 86 -2.51 -14.05 5.93
C PRO A 86 -2.32 -13.06 7.08
N ASP A 87 -1.43 -12.07 6.92
CA ASP A 87 -1.14 -11.07 7.94
C ASP A 87 -2.13 -9.91 7.83
N ILE A 88 -2.91 -9.69 8.89
CA ILE A 88 -3.95 -8.67 8.94
C ILE A 88 -3.57 -7.68 10.04
N PRO A 89 -3.28 -6.41 9.69
CA PRO A 89 -2.86 -5.43 10.68
C PRO A 89 -4.03 -5.08 11.60
N PRO A 90 -3.76 -4.73 12.88
CA PRO A 90 -4.80 -4.20 13.76
C PRO A 90 -5.49 -2.97 13.16
N GLY A 91 -6.82 -2.99 13.14
CA GLY A 91 -7.63 -1.93 12.54
C GLY A 91 -8.20 -2.27 11.16
N ALA A 92 -7.81 -3.40 10.56
CA ALA A 92 -8.35 -3.92 9.31
C ALA A 92 -9.09 -5.27 9.52
N ASN A 93 -10.05 -5.58 8.65
CA ASN A 93 -10.73 -6.88 8.64
C ASN A 93 -10.05 -7.88 7.69
N SER A 94 -9.39 -7.39 6.64
CA SER A 94 -8.52 -8.19 5.77
C SER A 94 -7.45 -7.31 5.14
N ALA A 95 -6.45 -7.97 4.56
CA ALA A 95 -5.44 -7.29 3.78
C ALA A 95 -5.13 -8.08 2.51
N ALA A 96 -4.69 -7.36 1.48
CA ALA A 96 -4.34 -7.96 0.20
C ALA A 96 -3.13 -7.27 -0.42
N ARG A 97 -2.42 -8.00 -1.27
CA ARG A 97 -1.38 -7.48 -2.15
C ARG A 97 -1.99 -7.08 -3.48
N LEU A 98 -1.74 -5.85 -3.92
CA LEU A 98 -2.04 -5.42 -5.28
C LEU A 98 -1.10 -6.13 -6.27
N LEU A 99 -1.67 -6.76 -7.28
CA LEU A 99 -0.93 -7.39 -8.38
C LEU A 99 -0.77 -6.38 -9.51
N TYR A 100 0.48 -6.08 -9.86
CA TYR A 100 0.81 -5.12 -10.90
C TYR A 100 2.14 -5.44 -11.56
N ASP A 101 2.31 -4.98 -12.79
CA ASP A 101 3.58 -5.11 -13.51
C ASP A 101 4.53 -3.97 -13.13
N LEU A 102 5.66 -4.37 -12.56
CA LEU A 102 6.77 -3.50 -12.18
C LEU A 102 7.95 -3.67 -13.15
#